data_AF-A0A440K1U5-F1
#
_entry.id   AF-A0A440K1U5-F1
#
_cell.length_a   1.000
_cell.length_b   1.000
_cell.length_c   1.000
_cell.angle_alpha   90.00
_cell.angle_beta   90.00
_cell.angle_gamma   90.00
#
_symmetry.space_group_name_H-M   'P 1'
#
loop_
_entity.id
_entity.type
_entity.pdbx_description
1 polymer ?
#
loop_
_entity_poly.entity_id
_entity_poly.type
_entity_poly.pdbx_seq_one_letter_code
_entity_poly.pdbx_strand_id
1 'polypeptide(L)'
;MGSQRIINEEDKLSLLQRMEAGENISELAREAGISRQRLYDWRDRLRLTGSLKARRRGRPGKASVVSSEPLQQSGEMALPPEEKALAKTRRRISELEQKVGQQQLDLDFFQEALRRIRDDHRQDTAPGGTESSRSSKK
;
A
#
# COMPACT_ATOMS: atom_id res chain seq x y z
N MET A 1 30.37 -18.18 4.97
CA MET A 1 30.50 -17.21 6.08
C MET A 1 29.95 -15.86 5.63
N GLY A 2 28.65 -15.61 5.81
CA GLY A 2 28.02 -14.37 5.35
C GLY A 2 28.27 -13.24 6.33
N SER A 3 29.18 -12.34 6.01
CA SER A 3 29.45 -11.13 6.79
C SER A 3 28.17 -10.29 6.84
N GLN A 4 27.57 -10.18 8.02
CA GLN A 4 26.37 -9.35 8.19
C GLN A 4 26.81 -7.90 8.11
N ARG A 5 26.70 -7.31 6.92
CA ARG A 5 26.84 -5.86 6.75
C ARG A 5 25.84 -5.18 7.70
N ILE A 6 26.34 -4.28 8.52
CA ILE A 6 25.51 -3.46 9.39
C ILE A 6 24.81 -2.47 8.47
N ILE A 7 23.57 -2.78 8.10
CA ILE A 7 22.74 -1.94 7.24
C ILE A 7 21.98 -0.97 8.14
N ASN A 8 22.12 0.32 7.87
CA ASN A 8 21.47 1.38 8.64
C ASN A 8 19.96 1.39 8.42
N GLU A 9 19.21 2.12 9.25
CA GLU A 9 17.75 2.18 9.13
C GLU A 9 17.29 2.80 7.81
N GLU A 10 17.99 3.85 7.37
CA GLU A 10 17.74 4.53 6.09
C GLU A 10 17.94 3.57 4.90
N ASP A 11 19.04 2.82 4.92
CA ASP A 11 19.34 1.81 3.89
C ASP A 11 18.31 0.67 3.87
N LYS A 12 17.76 0.29 5.04
CA LYS A 12 16.66 -0.69 5.08
C LYS A 12 15.39 -0.12 4.46
N LEU A 13 15.09 1.15 4.71
CA LEU A 13 13.90 1.81 4.16
C LEU A 13 13.99 1.93 2.64
N SER A 14 15.15 2.30 2.10
CA SER A 14 15.36 2.37 0.64
C SER A 14 15.23 1.00 -0.03
N LEU A 15 15.78 -0.05 0.58
CA LEU A 15 15.60 -1.44 0.11
C LEU A 15 14.14 -1.89 0.14
N LEU A 16 13.39 -1.52 1.19
CA LEU A 16 11.97 -1.84 1.28
C LEU A 16 11.14 -1.05 0.28
N GLN A 17 11.47 0.22 0.03
CA GLN A 17 10.80 1.05 -0.98
C GLN A 17 11.01 0.49 -2.39
N ARG A 18 12.24 0.07 -2.73
CA ARG A 18 12.54 -0.61 -4.01
C ARG A 18 11.80 -1.94 -4.13
N MET A 19 11.67 -2.68 -3.02
CA MET A 19 10.87 -3.90 -2.97
C MET A 19 9.37 -3.63 -3.16
N GLU A 20 8.84 -2.52 -2.65
CA GLU A 20 7.45 -2.09 -2.88
C GLU A 20 7.21 -1.58 -4.30
N ALA A 21 8.23 -1.00 -4.94
CA ALA A 21 8.21 -0.65 -6.36
C ALA A 21 8.19 -1.87 -7.30
N GLY A 22 8.32 -3.10 -6.77
CA GLY A 22 8.23 -4.33 -7.53
C GLY A 22 9.55 -4.78 -8.19
N GLU A 23 10.69 -4.22 -7.78
CA GLU A 23 11.99 -4.66 -8.26
C GLU A 23 12.30 -6.13 -7.88
N ASN A 24 13.19 -6.78 -8.63
CA ASN A 24 13.55 -8.17 -8.38
C ASN A 24 14.28 -8.32 -7.04
N ILE A 25 13.60 -8.94 -6.07
CA ILE A 25 14.09 -9.16 -4.71
C ILE A 25 15.42 -9.95 -4.67
N SER A 26 15.67 -10.81 -5.66
CA SER A 26 16.92 -11.59 -5.72
C SER A 26 18.12 -10.74 -6.08
N GLU A 27 17.95 -9.79 -7.01
CA GLU A 27 18.99 -8.82 -7.36
C GLU A 27 19.24 -7.84 -6.21
N LEU A 28 18.18 -7.30 -5.60
CA LEU A 28 18.26 -6.43 -4.41
C LEU A 28 19.03 -7.10 -3.26
N ALA A 29 18.73 -8.37 -2.99
CA ALA A 29 19.41 -9.15 -1.96
C ALA A 29 20.89 -9.33 -2.28
N ARG A 30 21.24 -9.56 -3.55
CA ARG A 30 22.61 -9.74 -4.01
C ARG A 30 23.41 -8.44 -3.96
N GLU A 31 22.80 -7.33 -4.38
CA GLU A 31 23.33 -5.96 -4.32
C GLU A 31 23.65 -5.56 -2.86
N ALA A 32 22.69 -5.76 -1.96
CA ALA A 32 22.85 -5.47 -0.54
C ALA A 32 23.74 -6.49 0.21
N GLY A 33 24.01 -7.66 -0.39
CA GLY A 33 24.79 -8.74 0.24
C GLY A 33 24.07 -9.42 1.40
N ILE A 34 22.74 -9.48 1.37
CA ILE A 34 21.88 -10.09 2.39
C ILE A 34 21.00 -11.19 1.79
N SER A 35 20.41 -12.03 2.64
CA SER A 35 19.44 -13.01 2.17
C SER A 35 18.08 -12.35 1.88
N ARG A 36 17.37 -12.88 0.87
CA ARG A 36 15.98 -12.49 0.56
C ARG A 36 15.06 -12.59 1.78
N GLN A 37 15.27 -13.60 2.62
CA GLN A 37 14.52 -13.79 3.86
C GLN A 37 14.65 -12.60 4.82
N ARG A 38 15.83 -11.96 4.93
CA ARG A 38 15.99 -10.76 5.77
C ARG A 38 15.17 -9.58 5.28
N LEU A 39 15.03 -9.39 3.96
CA LEU A 39 14.20 -8.33 3.38
C LEU A 39 12.73 -8.53 3.75
N TYR A 40 12.23 -9.76 3.62
CA TYR A 40 10.87 -10.10 4.06
C TYR A 40 10.69 -9.90 5.57
N ASP A 41 11.64 -10.36 6.38
CA ASP A 41 11.57 -10.16 7.83
C ASP A 41 11.56 -8.67 8.23
N TRP A 42 12.22 -7.80 7.47
CA TRP A 42 12.20 -6.36 7.71
C TRP A 42 10.86 -5.73 7.35
N ARG A 43 10.29 -6.11 6.20
CA ARG A 43 8.95 -5.68 5.79
C ARG A 43 7.91 -6.10 6.82
N ASP A 44 7.96 -7.35 7.24
CA ASP A 44 7.00 -7.91 8.18
C ASP A 44 7.17 -7.23 9.55
N ARG A 45 8.40 -7.00 10.00
CA ARG A 45 8.67 -6.21 11.22
C ARG A 45 8.15 -4.78 11.12
N LEU A 46 8.32 -4.11 9.99
CA LEU A 46 7.80 -2.76 9.77
C LEU A 46 6.27 -2.73 9.83
N ARG A 47 5.60 -3.72 9.22
CA ARG A 47 4.13 -3.84 9.25
C ARG A 47 3.57 -4.15 10.64
N LEU A 48 4.28 -4.98 11.42
CA LEU A 48 3.84 -5.34 12.77
C LEU A 48 4.17 -4.27 13.83
N THR A 49 5.35 -3.65 13.75
CA THR A 49 5.90 -2.81 14.84
C THR A 49 5.97 -1.32 14.47
N GLY A 50 5.91 -0.96 13.18
CA GLY A 50 6.10 0.41 12.70
C GLY A 50 7.54 0.91 12.78
N SER A 51 8.51 0.05 13.12
CA SER A 51 9.92 0.41 13.23
C SER A 51 10.85 -0.74 12.84
N LEU A 52 11.96 -0.40 12.18
CA LEU A 52 13.02 -1.34 11.76
C LEU A 52 14.16 -1.44 12.77
N LYS A 53 14.10 -0.67 13.87
CA LYS A 53 15.05 -0.78 14.97
C LYS A 53 14.88 -2.13 15.64
N ALA A 54 15.94 -2.93 15.65
CA ALA A 54 15.95 -4.17 16.42
C ALA A 54 15.69 -3.81 17.89
N ARG A 55 14.59 -4.31 18.47
CA ARG A 55 14.40 -4.22 19.92
C ARG A 55 15.63 -4.86 20.58
N ARG A 56 16.21 -4.18 21.57
CA ARG A 56 17.33 -4.73 22.34
C ARG A 56 16.95 -6.13 22.83
N ARG A 57 17.79 -7.11 22.47
CA ARG A 57 17.66 -8.52 22.85
C ARG A 57 17.36 -8.60 24.35
N GLY A 58 16.15 -9.06 24.69
CA GLY A 58 15.76 -9.36 26.08
C GLY A 58 14.46 -8.76 26.61
N ARG A 59 13.79 -7.80 25.93
CA ARG A 59 12.55 -7.20 26.47
C ARG A 59 11.29 -7.70 25.73
N PRO A 60 10.41 -8.51 26.35
CA PRO A 60 9.10 -8.76 25.78
C PRO A 60 8.34 -7.44 25.82
N GLY A 61 8.08 -6.86 24.65
CA GLY A 61 7.36 -5.60 24.55
C GLY A 61 5.90 -5.82 24.89
N LYS A 62 5.53 -5.62 26.17
CA LYS A 62 4.16 -5.30 26.54
C LYS A 62 3.74 -4.05 25.75
N ALA A 63 2.53 -4.12 25.22
CA ALA A 63 1.82 -3.08 24.49
C ALA A 63 2.22 -1.67 24.92
N SER A 64 2.69 -0.87 23.97
CA SER A 64 2.63 0.58 24.07
C SER A 64 1.16 0.97 23.91
N VAL A 65 0.41 0.83 25.01
CA VAL A 65 -0.89 1.45 25.26
C VAL A 65 -0.66 2.96 25.13
N VAL A 66 -1.07 3.52 24.00
CA VAL A 66 -2.26 4.37 23.88
C VAL A 66 -2.21 5.53 24.87
N SER A 67 -1.84 6.69 24.33
CA SER A 67 -2.25 7.98 24.88
C SER A 67 -3.77 8.10 24.87
N SER A 68 -4.26 8.78 25.90
CA SER A 68 -5.59 9.38 26.07
C SER A 68 -6.80 8.43 26.13
N GLU A 69 -7.11 8.03 27.37
CA GLU A 69 -8.48 7.81 27.85
C GLU A 69 -9.35 9.06 27.58
N PRO A 70 -10.66 8.84 27.31
CA PRO A 70 -11.64 9.28 28.28
C PRO A 70 -12.50 8.11 28.78
N LEU A 71 -12.59 8.00 30.11
CA LEU A 71 -13.56 7.15 30.79
C LEU A 71 -14.99 7.54 30.41
N GLN A 72 -15.80 6.55 30.01
CA GLN A 72 -17.24 6.52 30.31
C GLN A 72 -17.81 5.10 30.15
N GLN A 73 -17.85 4.40 31.29
CA GLN A 73 -18.88 3.49 31.78
C GLN A 73 -19.83 2.84 30.75
N SER A 74 -19.70 1.53 30.57
CA SER A 74 -20.76 0.53 30.89
C SER A 74 -20.23 -0.86 30.53
N GLY A 75 -20.58 -1.84 31.36
CA GLY A 75 -19.90 -3.13 31.46
C GLY A 75 -19.82 -3.93 30.16
N GLU A 76 -18.74 -4.69 30.01
CA GLU A 76 -18.76 -6.01 29.39
C GLU A 76 -17.39 -6.68 29.51
N MET A 77 -17.45 -8.00 29.71
CA MET A 77 -16.39 -8.99 29.76
C MET A 77 -15.11 -8.56 29.02
N ALA A 78 -13.97 -8.54 29.71
CA ALA A 78 -12.68 -8.33 29.07
C ALA A 78 -12.40 -9.52 28.12
N LEU A 79 -12.75 -9.34 26.85
CA LEU A 79 -12.51 -10.32 25.79
C LEU A 79 -11.03 -10.75 25.84
N PRO A 80 -10.73 -12.06 25.78
CA PRO A 80 -9.38 -12.59 25.75
C PRO A 80 -8.49 -11.83 24.75
N PRO A 81 -7.19 -11.69 25.02
CA PRO A 81 -6.26 -10.97 24.13
C PRO A 81 -6.31 -11.47 22.68
N GLU A 82 -6.65 -12.74 22.48
CA GLU A 82 -6.86 -13.35 21.15
C GLU A 82 -8.06 -12.75 20.41
N GLU A 83 -9.20 -12.57 21.07
CA GLU A 83 -10.40 -12.00 20.47
C GLU A 83 -10.21 -10.54 20.06
N LYS A 84 -9.45 -9.77 20.85
CA LYS A 84 -9.06 -8.40 20.48
C LYS A 84 -8.18 -8.37 19.24
N ALA A 85 -7.26 -9.32 19.09
CA ALA A 85 -6.44 -9.47 17.90
C ALA A 85 -7.31 -9.84 16.68
N LEU A 86 -8.25 -10.79 16.84
CA LEU A 86 -9.21 -11.15 15.80
C LEU A 86 -10.08 -9.96 15.38
N ALA A 87 -10.57 -9.16 16.33
CA ALA A 87 -11.34 -7.96 16.05
C ALA A 87 -10.54 -6.93 15.25
N LYS A 88 -9.26 -6.72 15.58
CA LYS A 88 -8.37 -5.85 14.82
C LYS A 88 -8.16 -6.36 13.38
N THR A 89 -7.92 -7.66 13.22
CA THR A 89 -7.77 -8.29 11.89
C THR A 89 -9.05 -8.13 11.07
N ARG A 90 -10.22 -8.38 11.66
CA ARG A 90 -11.52 -8.22 10.99
C ARG A 90 -11.74 -6.78 10.53
N ARG A 91 -11.49 -5.79 11.38
CA ARG A 91 -11.57 -4.36 10.99
C ARG A 91 -10.66 -4.07 9.81
N ARG A 92 -9.43 -4.58 9.83
CA ARG A 92 -8.49 -4.38 8.73
C ARG A 92 -8.95 -5.03 7.43
N ILE A 93 -9.56 -6.21 7.50
CA ILE A 93 -10.15 -6.87 6.34
C ILE A 93 -11.26 -5.99 5.75
N SER A 94 -12.19 -5.51 6.57
CA SER A 94 -13.29 -4.66 6.09
C SER A 94 -12.81 -3.34 5.48
N GLU A 95 -11.79 -2.68 6.06
CA GLU A 95 -11.18 -1.48 5.45
C GLU A 95 -10.58 -1.77 4.07
N LEU A 96 -9.94 -2.94 3.91
CA LEU A 96 -9.34 -3.33 2.64
C LEU A 96 -10.42 -3.67 1.62
N GLU A 97 -11.45 -4.41 2.00
CA GLU A 97 -12.61 -4.72 1.15
C GLU A 97 -13.28 -3.44 0.65
N GLN A 98 -13.48 -2.44 1.52
CA GLN A 98 -14.04 -1.15 1.14
C GLN A 98 -13.15 -0.40 0.13
N LYS A 99 -11.82 -0.38 0.35
CA LYS A 99 -10.88 0.27 -0.57
C LYS A 99 -10.82 -0.43 -1.92
N VAL A 100 -10.86 -1.77 -1.94
CA VAL A 100 -10.90 -2.55 -3.19
C VAL A 100 -12.19 -2.23 -3.96
N GLY A 101 -13.34 -2.17 -3.27
CA GLY A 101 -14.60 -1.75 -3.87
C GLY A 101 -14.52 -0.35 -4.49
N GLN A 102 -13.97 0.63 -3.76
CA GLN A 102 -13.77 1.99 -4.28
C GLN A 102 -12.89 2.00 -5.53
N GLN A 103 -11.75 1.30 -5.50
CA GLN A 103 -10.84 1.22 -6.63
C GLN A 103 -11.48 0.57 -7.86
N GLN A 104 -12.32 -0.45 -7.68
CA GLN A 104 -13.06 -1.06 -8.79
C GLN A 104 -13.98 -0.04 -9.46
N LEU A 105 -14.73 0.73 -8.68
CA LEU A 105 -15.61 1.78 -9.22
C LEU A 105 -14.82 2.87 -9.96
N ASP A 106 -13.67 3.29 -9.41
CA ASP A 106 -12.80 4.27 -10.06
C ASP A 106 -12.28 3.74 -11.40
N LEU A 107 -11.83 2.48 -11.44
CA LEU A 107 -11.37 1.84 -12.67
C LEU A 107 -12.47 1.74 -13.72
N ASP A 108 -13.67 1.32 -13.33
CA ASP A 108 -14.82 1.22 -14.23
C ASP A 108 -15.18 2.61 -14.81
N PHE A 109 -15.16 3.65 -13.96
CA PHE A 109 -15.34 5.04 -14.39
C PHE A 109 -14.28 5.49 -15.40
N PHE A 110 -13.00 5.23 -15.14
CA PHE A 110 -11.92 5.61 -16.06
C PHE A 110 -12.00 4.85 -17.39
N GLN A 111 -12.36 3.56 -17.36
CA GLN A 111 -12.56 2.77 -18.56
C GLN A 111 -13.66 3.37 -19.44
N GLU A 112 -14.80 3.73 -18.84
CA GLU A 112 -15.92 4.33 -19.55
C GLU A 112 -15.56 5.72 -20.10
N ALA A 113 -14.86 6.55 -19.32
CA ALA A 113 -14.39 7.86 -19.77
C ALA A 113 -13.44 7.76 -20.98
N LEU A 114 -12.48 6.84 -20.93
CA LEU A 114 -11.55 6.60 -22.05
C LEU A 114 -12.26 6.05 -23.28
N ARG A 115 -13.30 5.22 -23.10
CA ARG A 115 -14.12 4.71 -24.20
C ARG A 115 -14.85 5.86 -24.92
N ARG A 116 -15.48 6.76 -24.17
CA ARG A 116 -16.17 7.94 -24.73
C ARG A 116 -15.22 8.82 -25.54
N ILE A 117 -14.06 9.15 -24.98
CA ILE A 117 -13.04 9.93 -25.70
C ILE A 117 -12.64 9.23 -27.00
N ARG A 118 -12.45 7.90 -26.98
CA ARG A 118 -12.11 7.14 -28.19
C ARG A 118 -13.23 7.16 -29.23
N ASP A 119 -14.47 7.04 -28.79
CA ASP A 119 -15.64 7.04 -29.68
C ASP A 119 -15.84 8.43 -30.31
N ASP A 120 -15.63 9.52 -29.56
CA ASP A 120 -15.65 10.89 -30.09
C ASP A 120 -14.59 11.10 -31.19
N HIS A 121 -13.35 10.64 -30.97
CA HIS A 121 -12.30 10.71 -31.99
C HIS A 121 -12.63 9.87 -33.24
N ARG A 122 -13.39 8.77 -33.11
CA ARG A 122 -13.85 7.97 -34.26
C ARG A 122 -14.97 8.66 -35.04
N GLN A 123 -15.80 9.46 -34.38
CA GLN A 123 -16.83 10.28 -35.04
C GLN A 123 -16.18 11.44 -35.79
N ASP A 124 -15.17 12.09 -35.22
CA ASP A 124 -14.41 13.16 -35.89
C ASP A 124 -13.59 12.67 -37.09
N THR A 125 -13.19 11.39 -37.10
CA THR A 125 -12.42 10.77 -38.20
C THR A 125 -13.28 9.98 -39.18
N ALA A 126 -14.61 9.97 -39.03
CA ALA A 126 -15.51 9.41 -40.03
C ALA A 126 -15.43 10.23 -41.33
N PRO A 127 -15.18 9.60 -42.49
CA PRO A 127 -15.02 10.32 -43.75
C PRO A 127 -16.39 10.76 -44.28
N GLY A 128 -16.75 12.02 -44.07
CA GLY A 128 -17.93 12.61 -44.70
C GLY A 128 -18.38 13.90 -44.04
N GLY A 129 -17.81 15.03 -44.47
CA GLY A 129 -18.29 16.34 -44.05
C GLY A 129 -17.28 17.46 -44.27
N THR A 130 -16.94 17.73 -45.52
CA THR A 130 -16.48 19.06 -45.93
C THR A 130 -17.57 20.09 -45.65
N GLU A 131 -17.78 20.49 -44.39
CA GLU A 131 -18.44 21.75 -44.07
C GLU A 131 -17.37 22.82 -43.87
N SER A 132 -16.80 23.22 -45.01
CA SER A 132 -16.10 24.48 -45.15
C SER A 132 -17.07 25.61 -44.85
N SER A 133 -17.06 26.11 -43.61
CA SER A 133 -17.67 27.38 -43.25
C SER A 133 -17.18 28.47 -44.20
N ARG A 134 -18.15 29.14 -44.84
CA ARG A 134 -17.96 30.12 -45.90
C ARG A 134 -16.98 31.22 -45.48
N SER A 135 -15.92 31.39 -46.26
CA SER A 135 -15.02 32.55 -46.24
C SER A 135 -15.84 33.83 -46.37
N SER A 136 -15.92 34.61 -45.29
CA SER A 136 -16.48 35.97 -45.30
C SER A 136 -15.38 36.95 -45.70
N LYS A 137 -15.61 37.65 -46.82
CA LYS A 137 -14.70 38.66 -47.39
C LYS A 137 -15.13 40.04 -46.91
N LYS A 138 -14.19 40.85 -46.43
CA LYS A 138 -14.34 42.28 -46.24
C LYS A 138 -13.14 43.00 -46.84
#